data_AF-A0A4S2LTJ1-F1
#
_entry.id   AF-A0A4S2LTJ1-F1
#
_cell.length_a   1.000
_cell.length_b   1.000
_cell.length_c   1.000
_cell.angle_alpha   90.00
_cell.angle_beta   90.00
_cell.angle_gamma   90.00
#
_symmetry.space_group_name_H-M   'P 1'
#
loop_
_entity.id
_entity.type
_entity.pdbx_description
1 polymer ?
#
loop_
_entity_poly.entity_id
_entity_poly.type
_entity_poly.pdbx_seq_one_letter_code
_entity_poly.pdbx_strand_id
1 'polypeptide(L)'
;MDKLESLLDRLEKVVLCLESSPDTGMNRCPQTRTQFTSKGDPKSSNSLKEYDDLISGPLAEFLTLSKKIGGDVKEQSDLVQKCFVCQRQIIENAAQHGKPSESHLEGLLKQCGEPISAVVQYKDKKRSSQYFNHLSAVAESILALGWVSVTPAPAPYIQNMQEAAQFFINRVIKDFKEKDPQHLAWTKALTSLWDGLRDYVRKNHTTGLSWNVNGTPCPSTGGGVPAPPPAFSDADLVAPAAPSGDPTRNALFAELNRGEGITAGLRKVTDDMKTHKNPELRAGAGPQPRSGPPQKAPKPTASNNGTKQATPVMELRGNKWVVENYQNQHLKITETEPKQTVYVYKCVGCTIEVKGKINSIMIEKPLPKQGRWQ
;
A
#
# COMPACT_ATOMS: atom_id res chain seq x y z
N MET A 1 49.48 -25.71 2.97
CA MET A 1 48.47 -26.72 3.37
C MET A 1 47.90 -26.42 4.76
N ASP A 2 48.49 -25.47 5.47
CA ASP A 2 48.25 -25.10 6.87
C ASP A 2 46.85 -24.51 7.14
N LYS A 3 46.22 -23.90 6.12
CA LYS A 3 44.87 -23.35 6.23
C LYS A 3 43.79 -24.44 6.18
N LEU A 4 44.09 -25.60 5.59
CA LEU A 4 43.19 -26.75 5.53
C LEU A 4 43.28 -27.57 6.83
N GLU A 5 44.49 -27.76 7.36
CA GLU A 5 44.72 -28.38 8.68
C GLU A 5 44.08 -27.56 9.80
N SER A 6 44.19 -26.23 9.77
CA SER A 6 43.51 -25.35 10.73
C SER A 6 41.97 -25.44 10.66
N LEU A 7 41.40 -25.76 9.48
CA LEU A 7 39.96 -25.97 9.34
C LEU A 7 39.53 -27.35 9.83
N LEU A 8 40.36 -28.38 9.62
CA LEU A 8 40.14 -29.74 10.13
C LEU A 8 40.23 -29.78 11.66
N ASP A 9 41.23 -29.15 12.27
CA ASP A 9 41.35 -29.03 13.73
C ASP A 9 40.15 -28.33 14.36
N ARG A 10 39.62 -27.30 13.68
CA ARG A 10 38.42 -26.58 14.15
C ARG A 10 37.16 -27.42 14.02
N LEU A 11 37.07 -28.27 12.99
CA LEU A 11 35.96 -29.19 12.80
C LEU A 11 35.98 -30.32 13.84
N GLU A 12 37.14 -30.94 14.07
CA GLU A 12 37.29 -31.96 15.12
C GLU A 12 36.99 -31.41 16.50
N LYS A 13 37.42 -30.18 16.80
CA LYS A 13 37.12 -29.52 18.09
C LYS A 13 35.64 -29.21 18.28
N VAL A 14 34.90 -28.96 17.20
CA VAL A 14 33.44 -28.74 17.26
C VAL A 14 32.69 -30.06 17.42
N VAL A 15 33.17 -31.15 16.80
CA VAL A 15 32.60 -32.49 16.96
C VAL A 15 32.80 -33.01 18.39
N LEU A 16 33.99 -32.87 18.97
CA LEU A 16 34.26 -33.24 20.37
C LEU A 16 33.43 -32.42 21.38
N CYS A 17 33.11 -31.16 21.07
CA CYS A 17 32.24 -30.32 21.88
C CYS A 17 30.77 -30.75 21.82
N LEU A 18 30.34 -31.34 20.69
CA LEU A 18 28.99 -31.89 20.51
C LEU A 18 28.84 -33.29 21.13
N GLU A 19 29.90 -34.09 21.15
CA GLU A 19 29.91 -35.44 21.74
C GLU A 19 30.06 -35.45 23.27
N SER A 20 30.39 -34.30 23.89
CA SER A 20 30.57 -34.16 25.34
C SER A 20 29.32 -33.69 26.10
N SER A 21 28.14 -33.61 25.46
CA SER A 21 26.87 -33.48 26.18
C SER A 21 26.28 -34.86 26.51
N PRO A 22 26.22 -35.27 27.80
CA PRO A 22 25.65 -36.55 28.17
C PRO A 22 24.12 -36.52 28.06
N ASP A 23 23.59 -37.17 27.04
CA ASP A 23 22.24 -37.70 27.01
C ASP A 23 22.19 -38.90 27.98
N THR A 24 21.43 -38.76 29.07
CA THR A 24 21.19 -39.86 30.02
C THR A 24 19.70 -40.20 30.03
N GLY A 25 19.38 -41.36 29.45
CA GLY A 25 18.37 -42.25 30.04
C GLY A 25 17.15 -42.59 29.17
N MET A 26 17.32 -43.55 28.25
CA MET A 26 16.22 -44.32 27.69
C MET A 26 15.92 -45.53 28.60
N ASN A 27 14.69 -45.60 29.12
CA ASN A 27 13.86 -46.79 29.48
C ASN A 27 13.19 -46.75 30.87
N ARG A 28 11.95 -46.26 30.90
CA ARG A 28 10.78 -47.03 31.39
C ARG A 28 9.47 -46.35 30.98
N CYS A 29 8.50 -47.16 30.55
CA CYS A 29 7.13 -46.83 30.16
C CYS A 29 6.18 -47.68 31.02
N PRO A 30 4.86 -47.41 31.17
CA PRO A 30 4.08 -46.18 30.96
C PRO A 30 3.35 -45.73 32.25
N GLN A 31 3.07 -44.43 32.40
CA GLN A 31 1.84 -43.99 33.06
C GLN A 31 1.41 -42.59 32.60
N THR A 32 0.37 -42.63 31.77
CA THR A 32 -0.67 -41.64 31.48
C THR A 32 -0.61 -40.32 32.26
N ARG A 33 0.00 -39.29 31.66
CA ARG A 33 -0.40 -37.89 31.88
C ARG A 33 -0.04 -37.08 30.63
N THR A 34 -1.06 -36.78 29.84
CA THR A 34 -0.99 -35.97 28.63
C THR A 34 -0.58 -34.55 29.00
N GLN A 35 0.73 -34.27 28.98
CA GLN A 35 1.25 -32.91 28.92
C GLN A 35 1.54 -32.60 27.45
N PHE A 36 0.65 -31.82 26.84
CA PHE A 36 0.92 -31.19 25.56
C PHE A 36 2.01 -30.13 25.75
N THR A 37 3.27 -30.52 25.61
CA THR A 37 4.33 -29.58 25.31
C THR A 37 4.21 -29.25 23.82
N SER A 38 3.78 -28.03 23.52
CA SER A 38 3.80 -27.42 22.19
C SER A 38 5.25 -27.44 21.65
N LYS A 39 5.60 -28.50 20.92
CA LYS A 39 6.69 -28.43 19.94
C LYS A 39 6.12 -27.65 18.76
N GLY A 40 6.54 -26.39 18.62
CA GLY A 40 6.17 -25.56 17.48
C GLY A 40 6.42 -26.28 16.16
N ASP A 41 5.54 -26.07 15.18
CA ASP A 41 5.62 -26.71 13.88
C ASP A 41 7.03 -26.52 13.27
N PRO A 42 7.73 -27.61 12.89
CA PRO A 42 9.11 -27.54 12.40
C PRO A 42 9.25 -26.66 11.13
N LYS A 43 8.16 -26.52 10.36
CA LYS A 43 8.09 -25.64 9.20
C LYS A 43 8.13 -24.15 9.58
N SER A 44 7.45 -23.75 10.66
CA SER A 44 7.43 -22.37 11.15
C SER A 44 8.79 -21.95 11.72
N SER A 45 9.46 -22.85 12.43
CA SER A 45 10.82 -22.61 12.93
C SER A 45 11.86 -22.48 11.81
N ASN A 46 11.73 -23.27 10.74
CA ASN A 46 12.65 -23.19 9.60
C ASN A 46 12.40 -21.92 8.77
N SER A 47 11.15 -21.51 8.59
CA SER A 47 10.81 -20.25 7.92
C SER A 47 11.45 -19.05 8.62
N LEU A 48 11.35 -18.96 9.95
CA LEU A 48 11.98 -17.86 10.70
C LEU A 48 13.50 -17.83 10.54
N LYS A 49 14.15 -19.00 10.59
CA LYS A 49 15.60 -19.11 10.39
C LYS A 49 16.01 -18.61 9.00
N GLU A 50 15.29 -18.99 7.95
CA GLU A 50 15.58 -18.53 6.59
C GLU A 50 15.40 -17.01 6.43
N TYR A 51 14.47 -16.41 7.18
CA TYR A 51 14.34 -14.95 7.21
C TYR A 51 15.49 -14.29 8.00
N ASP A 52 15.96 -14.93 9.08
CA ASP A 52 17.14 -14.48 9.82
C ASP A 52 18.42 -14.57 8.97
N ASP A 53 18.53 -15.57 8.09
CA ASP A 53 19.59 -15.69 7.09
C ASP A 53 19.51 -14.55 6.04
N LEU A 54 18.29 -14.11 5.66
CA LEU A 54 18.08 -12.95 4.79
C LEU A 54 18.56 -11.65 5.46
N ILE A 55 18.29 -11.48 6.76
CA ILE A 55 18.73 -10.32 7.54
C ILE A 55 20.26 -10.31 7.71
N SER A 56 20.84 -11.46 8.08
CA SER A 56 22.27 -11.57 8.39
C SER A 56 23.17 -11.69 7.16
N GLY A 57 22.63 -12.06 6.00
CA GLY A 57 23.33 -12.09 4.71
C GLY A 57 23.00 -10.85 3.85
N PRO A 58 22.05 -10.94 2.89
CA PRO A 58 21.80 -9.88 1.91
C PRO A 58 21.54 -8.49 2.49
N LEU A 59 20.75 -8.39 3.58
CA LEU A 59 20.49 -7.09 4.21
C LEU A 59 21.76 -6.54 4.85
N ALA A 60 22.52 -7.36 5.59
CA ALA A 60 23.76 -6.94 6.23
C ALA A 60 24.80 -6.46 5.19
N GLU A 61 24.88 -7.11 4.04
CA GLU A 61 25.74 -6.69 2.93
C GLU A 61 25.31 -5.32 2.37
N PHE A 62 24.00 -5.15 2.10
CA PHE A 62 23.44 -3.87 1.67
C PHE A 62 23.72 -2.73 2.67
N LEU A 63 23.54 -2.98 3.97
CA LEU A 63 23.84 -2.01 5.03
C LEU A 63 25.33 -1.67 5.10
N THR A 64 26.20 -2.68 4.94
CA THR A 64 27.65 -2.49 4.94
C THR A 64 28.11 -1.62 3.78
N LEU A 65 27.57 -1.85 2.58
CA LEU A 65 27.88 -1.03 1.39
C LEU A 65 27.28 0.37 1.50
N SER A 66 26.07 0.50 2.05
CA SER A 66 25.44 1.79 2.32
C SER A 66 26.26 2.62 3.31
N LYS A 67 26.84 1.98 4.33
CA LYS A 67 27.75 2.62 5.29
C LYS A 67 29.06 3.06 4.65
N LYS A 68 29.60 2.30 3.68
CA LYS A 68 30.80 2.68 2.94
C LYS A 68 30.59 3.92 2.06
N ILE A 69 29.43 4.01 1.40
CA ILE A 69 29.04 5.20 0.63
C ILE A 69 28.81 6.41 1.57
N GLY A 70 28.17 6.17 2.72
CA GLY A 70 27.94 7.19 3.73
C GLY A 70 26.82 8.18 3.40
N GLY A 71 26.79 9.29 4.13
CA GLY A 71 25.83 10.37 3.96
C GLY A 71 24.36 9.91 4.00
N ASP A 72 23.54 10.47 3.12
CA ASP A 72 22.10 10.18 3.05
C ASP A 72 21.80 8.69 2.74
N VAL A 73 22.71 8.00 2.02
CA VAL A 73 22.52 6.57 1.68
C VAL A 73 22.60 5.71 2.93
N LYS A 74 23.58 5.98 3.81
CA LYS A 74 23.70 5.30 5.09
C LYS A 74 22.47 5.56 5.97
N GLU A 75 22.07 6.82 6.12
CA GLU A 75 20.92 7.19 6.96
C GLU A 75 19.62 6.54 6.50
N GLN A 76 19.36 6.49 5.18
CA GLN A 76 18.19 5.80 4.66
C GLN A 76 18.29 4.28 4.89
N SER A 77 19.48 3.69 4.77
CA SER A 77 19.68 2.26 4.98
C SER A 77 19.37 1.82 6.42
N ASP A 78 19.64 2.67 7.42
CA ASP A 78 19.25 2.39 8.81
C ASP A 78 17.73 2.33 8.98
N LEU A 79 16.97 3.11 8.21
CA LEU A 79 15.51 3.04 8.21
C LEU A 79 15.03 1.74 7.56
N VAL A 80 15.68 1.29 6.47
CA VAL A 80 15.39 -0.01 5.85
C VAL A 80 15.63 -1.15 6.86
N GLN A 81 16.71 -1.10 7.63
CA GLN A 81 16.96 -2.10 8.68
C GLN A 81 15.80 -2.20 9.67
N LYS A 82 15.25 -1.05 10.12
CA LYS A 82 14.07 -1.03 11.00
C LYS A 82 12.85 -1.67 10.35
N CYS A 83 12.64 -1.49 9.05
CA CYS A 83 11.55 -2.14 8.33
C CYS A 83 11.67 -3.67 8.35
N PHE A 84 12.87 -4.22 8.11
CA PHE A 84 13.10 -5.67 8.14
C PHE A 84 12.97 -6.25 9.55
N VAL A 85 13.43 -5.54 10.58
CA VAL A 85 13.22 -5.95 11.98
C VAL A 85 11.73 -5.99 12.33
N CYS A 86 10.95 -5.00 11.89
CA CYS A 86 9.50 -5.01 12.10
C CYS A 86 8.82 -6.15 11.32
N GLN A 87 9.21 -6.37 10.06
CA GLN A 87 8.67 -7.48 9.27
C GLN A 87 9.01 -8.84 9.89
N ARG A 88 10.19 -9.01 10.49
CA ARG A 88 10.55 -10.20 11.28
C ARG A 88 9.55 -10.44 12.41
N GLN A 89 9.17 -9.40 13.14
CA GLN A 89 8.20 -9.50 14.25
C GLN A 89 6.83 -9.96 13.74
N ILE A 90 6.38 -9.51 12.57
CA ILE A 90 5.14 -9.99 11.95
C ILE A 90 5.24 -11.49 11.63
N ILE A 91 6.34 -11.91 11.01
CA ILE A 91 6.56 -13.31 10.62
C ILE A 91 6.64 -14.20 11.87
N GLU A 92 7.28 -13.73 12.94
CA GLU A 92 7.39 -14.44 14.22
C GLU A 92 6.03 -14.59 14.90
N ASN A 93 5.22 -13.52 14.93
CA ASN A 93 3.85 -13.60 15.41
C ASN A 93 3.03 -14.60 14.58
N ALA A 94 3.16 -14.59 13.25
CA ALA A 94 2.47 -15.54 12.39
C ALA A 94 2.92 -16.99 12.60
N ALA A 95 4.19 -17.21 12.92
CA ALA A 95 4.75 -18.52 13.22
C ALA A 95 4.29 -19.08 14.59
N GLN A 96 3.96 -18.21 15.56
CA GLN A 96 3.57 -18.59 16.92
C GLN A 96 2.06 -18.67 17.11
N HIS A 97 1.30 -17.88 16.33
CA HIS A 97 -0.13 -17.68 16.55
C HIS A 97 -0.99 -18.08 15.35
N GLY A 98 -2.24 -18.42 15.65
CA GLY A 98 -3.30 -18.49 14.64
C GLY A 98 -3.57 -17.12 14.02
N LYS A 99 -4.16 -17.10 12.81
CA LYS A 99 -4.52 -15.85 12.12
C LYS A 99 -5.43 -15.01 13.03
N PRO A 100 -5.02 -13.78 13.39
CA PRO A 100 -5.82 -12.92 14.25
C PRO A 100 -7.03 -12.36 13.52
N SER A 101 -7.96 -11.76 14.27
CA SER A 101 -9.07 -10.97 13.70
C SER A 101 -8.54 -9.87 12.79
N GLU A 102 -9.30 -9.48 11.77
CA GLU A 102 -8.90 -8.46 10.79
C GLU A 102 -8.45 -7.14 11.42
N SER A 103 -9.15 -6.67 12.46
CA SER A 103 -8.81 -5.44 13.19
C SER A 103 -7.43 -5.49 13.86
N HIS A 104 -7.10 -6.64 14.46
CA HIS A 104 -5.80 -6.86 15.09
C HIS A 104 -4.69 -7.00 14.04
N LEU A 105 -4.97 -7.70 12.94
CA LEU A 105 -4.05 -7.80 11.81
C LEU A 105 -3.71 -6.42 11.24
N GLU A 106 -4.71 -5.56 11.05
CA GLU A 106 -4.49 -4.18 10.62
C GLU A 106 -3.62 -3.38 11.60
N GLY A 107 -3.81 -3.56 12.91
CA GLY A 107 -2.98 -2.94 13.94
C GLY A 107 -1.51 -3.36 13.85
N LEU A 108 -1.26 -4.66 13.72
CA LEU A 108 0.09 -5.23 13.56
C LEU A 108 0.77 -4.71 12.28
N LEU A 109 0.03 -4.68 11.17
CA LEU A 109 0.54 -4.19 9.89
C LEU A 109 0.84 -2.68 9.92
N LYS A 110 0.02 -1.88 10.61
CA LYS A 110 0.24 -0.43 10.78
C LYS A 110 1.55 -0.14 11.50
N GLN A 111 1.90 -0.90 12.53
CA GLN A 111 3.17 -0.75 13.26
C GLN A 111 4.39 -0.92 12.33
N CYS A 112 4.30 -1.78 11.31
CA CYS A 112 5.35 -1.92 10.31
C CYS A 112 5.20 -1.01 9.07
N GLY A 113 4.05 -0.37 8.89
CA GLY A 113 3.83 0.66 7.86
C GLY A 113 4.53 1.99 8.16
N GLU A 114 4.75 2.32 9.43
CA GLU A 114 5.45 3.54 9.86
C GLU A 114 6.93 3.59 9.38
N PRO A 115 7.77 2.56 9.64
CA PRO A 115 9.12 2.51 9.10
C PRO A 115 9.18 2.62 7.57
N ILE A 116 8.28 1.94 6.87
CA ILE A 116 8.18 1.99 5.39
C ILE A 116 7.91 3.42 4.93
N SER A 117 6.94 4.09 5.56
CA SER A 117 6.60 5.49 5.27
C SER A 117 7.77 6.43 5.55
N ALA A 118 8.53 6.18 6.62
CA ALA A 118 9.71 6.98 6.97
C ALA A 118 10.80 6.90 5.89
N VAL A 119 11.02 5.74 5.26
CA VAL A 119 11.99 5.58 4.15
C VAL A 119 11.61 6.45 2.96
N VAL A 120 10.32 6.46 2.58
CA VAL A 120 9.82 7.27 1.45
C VAL A 120 9.91 8.76 1.77
N GLN A 121 9.47 9.16 2.97
CA GLN A 121 9.55 10.55 3.42
C GLN A 121 10.99 11.06 3.53
N TYR A 122 11.93 10.19 3.89
CA TYR A 122 13.34 10.53 3.96
C TYR A 122 13.87 10.94 2.58
N LYS A 123 13.57 10.17 1.52
CA LYS A 123 13.86 10.56 0.14
C LYS A 123 13.23 11.91 -0.20
N ASP A 124 11.96 12.11 0.11
CA ASP A 124 11.23 13.34 -0.26
C ASP A 124 11.75 14.60 0.43
N LYS A 125 12.35 14.47 1.62
CA LYS A 125 13.02 15.56 2.33
C LYS A 125 14.41 15.86 1.76
N LYS A 126 15.02 14.93 1.05
CA LYS A 126 16.41 14.98 0.56
C LYS A 126 16.50 15.12 -0.96
N ARG A 127 15.59 15.89 -1.59
CA ARG A 127 15.54 16.07 -3.04
C ARG A 127 16.79 16.70 -3.66
N SER A 128 17.57 17.45 -2.89
CA SER A 128 18.85 18.03 -3.31
C SER A 128 20.06 17.11 -3.07
N SER A 129 19.85 15.89 -2.58
CA SER A 129 20.94 14.95 -2.31
C SER A 129 21.67 14.59 -3.60
N GLN A 130 23.00 14.58 -3.56
CA GLN A 130 23.82 14.03 -4.65
C GLN A 130 23.55 12.54 -4.88
N TYR A 131 23.02 11.84 -3.88
CA TYR A 131 22.66 10.43 -3.94
C TYR A 131 21.17 10.21 -4.19
N PHE A 132 20.44 11.19 -4.72
CA PHE A 132 18.98 11.08 -4.91
C PHE A 132 18.54 9.85 -5.71
N ASN A 133 19.33 9.39 -6.69
CA ASN A 133 19.05 8.15 -7.42
C ASN A 133 19.15 6.90 -6.52
N HIS A 134 20.06 6.87 -5.55
CA HIS A 134 20.12 5.79 -4.54
C HIS A 134 18.87 5.82 -3.66
N LEU A 135 18.54 7.02 -3.16
CA LEU A 135 17.37 7.21 -2.30
C LEU A 135 16.06 6.82 -2.99
N SER A 136 15.98 7.12 -4.28
CA SER A 136 14.85 6.75 -5.13
C SER A 136 14.77 5.26 -5.37
N ALA A 137 15.89 4.58 -5.68
CA ALA A 137 15.89 3.13 -5.84
C ALA A 137 15.34 2.41 -4.61
N VAL A 138 15.74 2.83 -3.40
CA VAL A 138 15.22 2.25 -2.15
C VAL A 138 13.76 2.63 -1.93
N ALA A 139 13.39 3.90 -2.07
CA ALA A 139 12.02 4.35 -1.78
C ALA A 139 10.96 3.78 -2.73
N GLU A 140 11.30 3.55 -4.01
CA GLU A 140 10.34 2.95 -4.96
C GLU A 140 10.19 1.43 -4.75
N SER A 141 11.18 0.76 -4.15
CA SER A 141 11.12 -0.69 -3.89
C SER A 141 10.70 -1.05 -2.46
N ILE A 142 10.79 -0.14 -1.48
CA ILE A 142 10.53 -0.45 -0.07
C ILE A 142 9.11 -0.98 0.21
N LEU A 143 8.16 -0.63 -0.65
CA LEU A 143 6.78 -1.16 -0.59
C LEU A 143 6.73 -2.68 -0.78
N ALA A 144 7.76 -3.32 -1.32
CA ALA A 144 7.88 -4.78 -1.37
C ALA A 144 7.66 -5.43 0.00
N LEU A 145 8.02 -4.76 1.10
CA LEU A 145 7.80 -5.26 2.46
C LEU A 145 6.32 -5.35 2.85
N GLY A 146 5.43 -4.70 2.10
CA GLY A 146 3.97 -4.82 2.23
C GLY A 146 3.40 -6.15 1.73
N TRP A 147 4.24 -7.08 1.21
CA TRP A 147 3.79 -8.39 0.73
C TRP A 147 3.01 -9.20 1.78
N VAL A 148 3.25 -8.95 3.07
CA VAL A 148 2.56 -9.59 4.21
C VAL A 148 1.03 -9.40 4.18
N SER A 149 0.55 -8.39 3.45
CA SER A 149 -0.88 -8.09 3.26
C SER A 149 -1.38 -8.50 1.86
N VAL A 150 -0.55 -9.15 1.04
CA VAL A 150 -0.86 -9.48 -0.35
C VAL A 150 -1.21 -10.96 -0.48
N THR A 151 -2.38 -11.20 -1.06
CA THR A 151 -2.87 -12.54 -1.42
C THR A 151 -3.54 -12.48 -2.80
N PRO A 152 -3.46 -13.53 -3.63
CA PRO A 152 -2.75 -14.79 -3.42
C PRO A 152 -1.31 -14.78 -3.96
N ALA A 153 -0.79 -13.64 -4.43
CA ALA A 153 0.45 -13.58 -5.19
C ALA A 153 1.49 -12.61 -4.60
N PRO A 154 2.03 -12.87 -3.39
CA PRO A 154 2.98 -11.96 -2.74
C PRO A 154 4.38 -11.92 -3.42
N ALA A 155 4.87 -13.04 -3.97
CA ALA A 155 6.16 -13.06 -4.67
C ALA A 155 6.16 -12.23 -5.97
N PRO A 156 5.13 -12.34 -6.85
CA PRO A 156 4.98 -11.43 -8.00
C PRO A 156 4.85 -9.96 -7.59
N TYR A 157 4.19 -9.67 -6.46
CA TYR A 157 4.12 -8.31 -5.93
C TYR A 157 5.51 -7.74 -5.59
N ILE A 158 6.36 -8.52 -4.89
CA ILE A 158 7.74 -8.11 -4.59
C ILE A 158 8.53 -7.85 -5.87
N GLN A 159 8.39 -8.71 -6.88
CA GLN A 159 9.05 -8.54 -8.17
C GLN A 159 8.65 -7.22 -8.83
N ASN A 160 7.36 -6.88 -8.87
CA ASN A 160 6.89 -5.61 -9.45
C ASN A 160 7.48 -4.38 -8.73
N MET A 161 7.62 -4.44 -7.40
CA MET A 161 8.23 -3.36 -6.62
C MET A 161 9.74 -3.24 -6.88
N GLN A 162 10.44 -4.38 -7.04
CA GLN A 162 11.85 -4.42 -7.43
C GLN A 162 12.08 -3.84 -8.84
N GLU A 163 11.19 -4.14 -9.78
CA GLU A 163 11.25 -3.62 -11.16
C GLU A 163 11.09 -2.09 -11.21
N ALA A 164 10.25 -1.51 -10.34
CA ALA A 164 10.13 -0.06 -10.21
C ALA A 164 11.45 0.64 -9.82
N ALA A 165 12.27 -0.01 -8.99
CA ALA A 165 13.57 0.51 -8.59
C ALA A 165 14.64 0.42 -9.69
N GLN A 166 14.46 -0.44 -10.70
CA GLN A 166 15.48 -0.69 -11.74
C GLN A 166 15.82 0.57 -12.54
N PHE A 167 14.85 1.45 -12.76
CA PHE A 167 15.10 2.73 -13.42
C PHE A 167 16.16 3.57 -12.70
N PHE A 168 16.09 3.63 -11.37
CA PHE A 168 17.02 4.39 -10.54
C PHE A 168 18.34 3.64 -10.33
N ILE A 169 18.29 2.31 -10.19
CA ILE A 169 19.49 1.46 -10.16
C ILE A 169 20.34 1.67 -11.41
N ASN A 170 19.73 1.64 -12.59
CA ASN A 170 20.43 1.85 -13.86
C ASN A 170 21.06 3.25 -13.95
N ARG A 171 20.42 4.27 -13.36
CA ARG A 171 21.01 5.61 -13.25
C ARG A 171 22.23 5.62 -12.32
N VAL A 172 22.17 4.98 -11.16
CA VAL A 172 23.33 4.83 -10.27
C VAL A 172 24.48 4.13 -10.99
N ILE A 173 24.21 3.03 -11.69
CA ILE A 173 25.23 2.31 -12.46
C ILE A 173 25.84 3.25 -13.50
N LYS A 174 25.01 3.96 -14.27
CA LYS A 174 25.50 4.91 -15.29
C LYS A 174 26.38 6.00 -14.68
N ASP A 175 25.99 6.56 -13.55
CA ASP A 175 26.66 7.72 -12.95
C ASP A 175 27.98 7.36 -12.26
N PHE A 176 28.14 6.10 -11.80
CA PHE A 176 29.26 5.67 -10.95
C PHE A 176 30.11 4.51 -11.50
N LYS A 177 29.72 3.83 -12.59
CA LYS A 177 30.45 2.66 -13.14
C LYS A 177 31.93 2.89 -13.43
N GLU A 178 32.31 4.12 -13.76
CA GLU A 178 33.68 4.52 -14.10
C GLU A 178 34.33 5.36 -13.00
N LYS A 179 33.61 5.63 -11.90
CA LYS A 179 34.07 6.51 -10.81
C LYS A 179 34.38 5.73 -9.55
N ASP A 180 33.43 4.92 -9.10
CA ASP A 180 33.56 4.18 -7.85
C ASP A 180 32.78 2.85 -7.92
N PRO A 181 33.49 1.70 -7.90
CA PRO A 181 32.87 0.39 -7.96
C PRO A 181 32.01 0.06 -6.73
N GLN A 182 32.14 0.77 -5.61
CA GLN A 182 31.32 0.53 -4.42
C GLN A 182 29.83 0.78 -4.68
N HIS A 183 29.50 1.77 -5.52
CA HIS A 183 28.12 2.04 -5.91
C HIS A 183 27.53 0.91 -6.76
N LEU A 184 28.34 0.28 -7.60
CA LEU A 184 27.92 -0.89 -8.39
C LEU A 184 27.68 -2.09 -7.48
N ALA A 185 28.58 -2.33 -6.54
CA ALA A 185 28.37 -3.36 -5.52
C ALA A 185 27.10 -3.11 -4.71
N TRP A 186 26.84 -1.85 -4.32
CA TRP A 186 25.62 -1.45 -3.61
C TRP A 186 24.34 -1.75 -4.43
N THR A 187 24.33 -1.45 -5.72
CA THR A 187 23.15 -1.75 -6.58
C THR A 187 22.89 -3.25 -6.71
N LYS A 188 23.95 -4.07 -6.77
CA LYS A 188 23.84 -5.53 -6.78
C LYS A 188 23.30 -6.04 -5.45
N ALA A 189 23.83 -5.53 -4.32
CA ALA A 189 23.37 -5.91 -2.99
C ALA A 189 21.89 -5.55 -2.75
N LEU A 190 21.44 -4.37 -3.20
CA LEU A 190 20.02 -4.01 -3.15
C LEU A 190 19.15 -4.97 -3.98
N THR A 191 19.62 -5.36 -5.17
CA THR A 191 18.92 -6.32 -6.03
C THR A 191 18.85 -7.69 -5.37
N SER A 192 19.97 -8.19 -4.85
CA SER A 192 20.05 -9.48 -4.16
C SER A 192 19.21 -9.53 -2.87
N LEU A 193 19.06 -8.41 -2.16
CA LEU A 193 18.16 -8.30 -1.01
C LEU A 193 16.71 -8.58 -1.42
N TRP A 194 16.23 -7.95 -2.50
CA TRP A 194 14.87 -8.16 -2.98
C TRP A 194 14.66 -9.53 -3.60
N ASP A 195 15.65 -10.06 -4.33
CA ASP A 195 15.63 -11.44 -4.84
C ASP A 195 15.53 -12.46 -3.69
N GLY A 196 16.33 -12.27 -2.64
CA GLY A 196 16.31 -13.11 -1.44
C GLY A 196 14.96 -13.06 -0.73
N LEU A 197 14.36 -11.87 -0.59
CA LEU A 197 13.01 -11.72 -0.03
C LEU A 197 11.96 -12.43 -0.89
N ARG A 198 11.99 -12.25 -2.21
CA ARG A 198 11.04 -12.89 -3.14
C ARG A 198 11.16 -14.42 -3.07
N ASP A 199 12.38 -14.95 -3.04
CA ASP A 199 12.64 -16.37 -3.00
C ASP A 199 12.20 -16.99 -1.66
N TYR A 200 12.46 -16.28 -0.55
CA TYR A 200 11.94 -16.62 0.77
C TYR A 200 10.40 -16.71 0.78
N VAL A 201 9.72 -15.68 0.26
CA VAL A 201 8.25 -15.61 0.22
C VAL A 201 7.68 -16.69 -0.69
N ARG A 202 8.30 -16.94 -1.86
CA ARG A 202 7.86 -18.00 -2.77
C ARG A 202 7.91 -19.37 -2.12
N LYS A 203 8.94 -19.64 -1.32
CA LYS A 203 9.17 -20.92 -0.64
C LYS A 203 8.27 -21.11 0.58
N ASN A 204 8.13 -20.08 1.42
CA ASN A 204 7.52 -20.21 2.75
C ASN A 204 6.09 -19.63 2.84
N HIS A 205 5.72 -18.72 1.93
CA HIS A 205 4.49 -17.91 1.99
C HIS A 205 3.83 -17.78 0.62
N THR A 206 3.75 -18.89 -0.14
CA THR A 206 3.41 -18.91 -1.57
C THR A 206 2.11 -18.18 -1.92
N THR A 207 1.07 -18.34 -1.10
CA THR A 207 -0.26 -17.72 -1.32
C THR A 207 -0.58 -16.56 -0.38
N GLY A 208 0.39 -16.12 0.42
CA GLY A 208 0.22 -15.12 1.47
C GLY A 208 0.98 -15.51 2.74
N LEU A 209 1.00 -14.56 3.70
CA LEU A 209 1.59 -14.79 5.02
C LEU A 209 0.96 -16.04 5.67
N SER A 210 1.81 -17.01 6.01
CA SER A 210 1.40 -18.29 6.56
C SER A 210 1.32 -18.20 8.07
N TRP A 211 0.14 -18.49 8.61
CA TRP A 211 -0.14 -18.48 10.05
C TRP A 211 -0.07 -19.90 10.61
N ASN A 212 0.33 -20.02 11.87
CA ASN A 212 0.36 -21.30 12.56
C ASN A 212 -1.06 -21.72 12.93
N VAL A 213 -1.58 -22.73 12.24
CA VAL A 213 -2.94 -23.26 12.44
C VAL A 213 -3.10 -23.90 13.83
N ASN A 214 -2.00 -24.39 14.43
CA ASN A 214 -1.94 -24.92 15.78
C ASN A 214 -1.39 -23.91 16.79
N GLY A 215 -1.21 -22.65 16.37
CA GLY A 215 -0.62 -21.60 17.18
C GLY A 215 -1.54 -21.19 18.32
N THR A 216 -0.95 -20.60 19.37
CA THR A 216 -1.74 -19.99 20.44
C THR A 216 -2.60 -18.84 19.88
N PRO A 217 -3.78 -18.53 20.44
CA PRO A 217 -4.52 -17.35 20.03
C PRO A 217 -3.62 -16.12 20.12
N CYS A 218 -3.58 -15.30 19.07
CA CYS A 218 -2.76 -14.08 19.06
C CYS A 218 -3.13 -13.21 20.27
N PRO A 219 -2.17 -12.75 21.10
CA PRO A 219 -2.45 -12.06 22.35
C PRO A 219 -3.19 -10.75 22.07
N SER A 220 -4.48 -10.72 22.38
CA SER A 220 -5.33 -9.53 22.23
C SER A 220 -4.89 -8.46 23.23
N THR A 221 -4.52 -7.28 22.74
CA THR A 221 -4.34 -6.09 23.58
C THR A 221 -5.72 -5.56 23.97
N GLY A 222 -6.25 -6.06 25.09
CA GLY A 222 -7.34 -5.43 25.85
C GLY A 222 -8.71 -5.44 25.17
N GLY A 223 -9.56 -6.39 25.56
CA GLY A 223 -10.99 -6.40 25.23
C GLY A 223 -11.55 -7.79 25.45
N GLY A 224 -12.45 -7.92 26.42
CA GLY A 224 -12.95 -9.21 26.95
C GLY A 224 -13.40 -10.21 25.89
N VAL A 225 -13.22 -11.48 26.23
CA VAL A 225 -13.79 -12.64 25.53
C VAL A 225 -15.29 -12.45 25.27
N PRO A 226 -15.83 -12.75 24.07
CA PRO A 226 -17.17 -13.30 24.01
C PRO A 226 -17.08 -14.75 24.51
N ALA A 227 -17.93 -15.10 25.46
CA ALA A 227 -18.09 -16.47 25.92
C ALA A 227 -18.42 -17.41 24.72
N PRO A 228 -18.07 -18.71 24.80
CA PRO A 228 -18.52 -19.68 23.81
C PRO A 228 -20.06 -19.64 23.71
N PRO A 229 -20.63 -19.77 22.50
CA PRO A 229 -22.09 -19.80 22.34
C PRO A 229 -22.66 -21.00 23.13
N PRO A 230 -23.76 -20.82 23.87
CA PRO A 230 -24.41 -21.93 24.58
C PRO A 230 -24.85 -23.00 23.59
N ALA A 231 -24.66 -24.27 23.95
CA ALA A 231 -25.17 -25.40 23.19
C ALA A 231 -26.70 -25.34 23.17
N PHE A 232 -27.28 -25.30 21.97
CA PHE A 232 -28.73 -25.40 21.78
C PHE A 232 -29.19 -26.82 22.15
N SER A 233 -30.10 -26.93 23.10
CA SER A 233 -30.92 -28.13 23.32
C SER A 233 -32.20 -28.04 22.49
N ASP A 234 -32.63 -29.15 21.88
CA ASP A 234 -33.81 -29.32 21.01
C ASP A 234 -35.20 -29.04 21.65
N ALA A 235 -35.27 -28.23 22.71
CA ALA A 235 -36.48 -28.02 23.51
C ALA A 235 -37.19 -26.67 23.30
N ASP A 236 -36.73 -25.79 22.40
CA ASP A 236 -37.34 -24.47 22.14
C ASP A 236 -37.98 -24.34 20.75
N LEU A 237 -38.67 -25.39 20.28
CA LEU A 237 -39.64 -25.29 19.18
C LEU A 237 -40.97 -24.75 19.70
N VAL A 238 -41.01 -23.45 20.02
CA VAL A 238 -42.27 -22.70 20.11
C VAL A 238 -42.12 -21.42 19.28
N ALA A 239 -42.86 -21.40 18.16
CA ALA A 239 -42.92 -20.26 17.26
C ALA A 239 -43.52 -19.03 17.95
N PRO A 240 -42.88 -17.84 17.89
CA PRO A 240 -43.56 -16.60 18.19
C PRO A 240 -44.34 -16.11 16.96
N ALA A 241 -45.59 -15.74 17.20
CA ALA A 241 -46.50 -15.12 16.26
C ALA A 241 -45.93 -13.81 15.68
N ALA A 242 -46.31 -13.52 14.43
CA ALA A 242 -45.89 -12.37 13.65
C ALA A 242 -46.15 -11.03 14.37
N PRO A 243 -45.19 -10.08 14.37
CA PRO A 243 -45.48 -8.70 14.69
C PRO A 243 -46.11 -8.00 13.48
N SER A 244 -47.22 -7.35 13.78
CA SER A 244 -48.05 -6.54 12.90
C SER A 244 -47.25 -5.44 12.19
N GLY A 245 -47.53 -5.26 10.89
CA GLY A 245 -46.86 -4.29 10.04
C GLY A 245 -47.12 -2.85 10.48
N ASP A 246 -46.02 -2.11 10.62
CA ASP A 246 -46.01 -0.68 10.88
C ASP A 246 -46.50 0.11 9.64
N PRO A 247 -47.59 0.90 9.72
CA PRO A 247 -48.20 1.58 8.56
C PRO A 247 -47.30 2.62 7.88
N THR A 248 -46.15 2.97 8.48
CA THR A 248 -45.22 3.97 7.94
C THR A 248 -44.37 3.44 6.79
N ARG A 249 -44.05 2.14 6.73
CA ARG A 249 -43.21 1.58 5.65
C ARG A 249 -43.98 1.34 4.35
N ASN A 250 -45.28 1.03 4.41
CA ASN A 250 -46.12 0.91 3.21
C ASN A 250 -46.42 2.27 2.55
N ALA A 251 -46.43 3.37 3.31
CA ALA A 251 -46.57 4.72 2.76
C ALA A 251 -45.35 5.15 1.93
N LEU A 252 -44.14 4.77 2.36
CA LEU A 252 -42.89 5.11 1.66
C LEU A 252 -42.72 4.36 0.33
N PHE A 253 -43.16 3.10 0.24
CA PHE A 253 -43.14 2.36 -1.02
C PHE A 253 -44.25 2.80 -2.00
N ALA A 254 -45.38 3.32 -1.49
CA ALA A 254 -46.42 3.93 -2.33
C ALA A 254 -46.00 5.29 -2.93
N GLU A 255 -45.19 6.08 -2.21
CA GLU A 255 -44.65 7.35 -2.68
C GLU A 255 -43.56 7.18 -3.75
N LEU A 256 -42.82 6.06 -3.70
CA LEU A 256 -41.80 5.68 -4.69
C LEU A 256 -42.39 5.17 -6.02
N ASN A 257 -43.66 4.74 -6.06
CA ASN A 257 -44.33 4.24 -7.26
C ASN A 257 -45.12 5.33 -8.03
N ARG A 258 -44.91 6.62 -7.74
CA ARG A 258 -45.66 7.74 -8.35
C ARG A 258 -45.32 8.07 -9.81
N GLY A 259 -44.37 7.39 -10.44
CA GLY A 259 -44.11 7.49 -11.89
C GLY A 259 -43.97 8.92 -12.43
N GLU A 260 -44.28 9.12 -13.71
CA GLU A 260 -44.05 10.34 -14.54
C GLU A 260 -44.65 11.67 -14.00
N GLY A 261 -45.37 11.66 -12.87
CA GLY A 261 -46.01 12.84 -12.27
C GLY A 261 -45.07 13.82 -11.54
N ILE A 262 -43.79 13.47 -11.29
CA ILE A 262 -42.83 14.35 -10.59
C ILE A 262 -42.40 15.57 -11.44
N THR A 263 -42.67 15.58 -12.75
CA THR A 263 -42.27 16.68 -13.64
C THR A 263 -43.25 17.85 -13.69
N ALA A 264 -44.43 17.72 -13.08
CA ALA A 264 -45.47 18.77 -13.09
C ALA A 264 -45.20 19.95 -12.12
N GLY A 265 -44.24 19.80 -11.18
CA GLY A 265 -43.95 20.80 -10.14
C GLY A 265 -42.83 21.80 -10.46
N LEU A 266 -42.13 21.67 -11.60
CA LEU A 266 -41.04 22.60 -11.94
C LEU A 266 -41.58 23.85 -12.66
N ARG A 267 -41.16 25.04 -12.18
CA ARG A 267 -41.46 26.31 -12.85
C ARG A 267 -40.86 26.31 -14.27
N LYS A 268 -41.71 26.54 -15.28
CA LYS A 268 -41.28 26.62 -16.69
C LYS A 268 -40.44 27.87 -16.92
N VAL A 269 -39.28 27.69 -17.55
CA VAL A 269 -38.40 28.76 -18.01
C VAL A 269 -39.05 29.46 -19.20
N THR A 270 -39.42 30.72 -19.05
CA THR A 270 -39.97 31.56 -20.13
C THR A 270 -38.87 31.92 -21.14
N ASP A 271 -39.28 32.21 -22.37
CA ASP A 271 -38.36 32.36 -23.51
C ASP A 271 -37.38 33.54 -23.38
N ASP A 272 -37.66 34.51 -22.49
CA ASP A 272 -36.77 35.63 -22.15
C ASP A 272 -35.49 35.19 -21.43
N MET A 273 -35.48 34.01 -20.80
CA MET A 273 -34.32 33.46 -20.08
C MET A 273 -33.42 32.57 -20.95
N LYS A 274 -33.75 32.39 -22.23
CA LYS A 274 -32.92 31.59 -23.15
C LYS A 274 -32.06 32.51 -24.01
N THR A 275 -30.75 32.42 -23.86
CA THR A 275 -29.72 33.24 -24.55
C THR A 275 -29.76 33.20 -26.09
N HIS A 276 -30.53 32.31 -26.71
CA HIS A 276 -30.71 32.27 -28.17
C HIS A 276 -31.91 33.07 -28.69
N LYS A 277 -32.81 33.52 -27.82
CA LYS A 277 -34.01 34.31 -28.18
C LYS A 277 -33.98 35.75 -27.69
N ASN A 278 -33.06 36.08 -26.77
CA ASN A 278 -32.86 37.43 -26.26
C ASN A 278 -31.54 38.02 -26.82
N PRO A 279 -31.60 38.90 -27.84
CA PRO A 279 -30.42 39.44 -28.53
C PRO A 279 -29.49 40.28 -27.64
N GLU A 280 -29.98 40.85 -26.53
CA GLU A 280 -29.21 41.73 -25.65
C GLU A 280 -28.11 40.98 -24.86
N LEU A 281 -28.29 39.68 -24.60
CA LEU A 281 -27.30 38.86 -23.88
C LEU A 281 -26.12 38.41 -24.76
N ARG A 282 -26.14 38.71 -26.07
CA ARG A 282 -25.14 38.26 -27.04
C ARG A 282 -24.07 39.32 -27.38
N ALA A 283 -24.23 40.56 -26.92
CA ALA A 283 -23.40 41.69 -27.32
C ALA A 283 -21.99 41.75 -26.65
N GLY A 284 -21.64 40.78 -25.80
CA GLY A 284 -20.47 40.87 -24.91
C GLY A 284 -19.12 40.33 -25.42
N ALA A 285 -18.97 39.88 -26.67
CA ALA A 285 -17.67 39.40 -27.16
C ALA A 285 -17.55 39.42 -28.69
N GLY A 286 -17.13 40.56 -29.25
CA GLY A 286 -16.61 40.65 -30.63
C GLY A 286 -15.07 40.50 -30.65
N PRO A 287 -14.46 39.86 -31.67
CA PRO A 287 -13.01 39.72 -31.77
C PRO A 287 -12.35 40.91 -32.48
N GLN A 288 -11.26 41.43 -31.93
CA GLN A 288 -10.32 42.36 -32.59
C GLN A 288 -9.08 41.59 -33.11
N PRO A 289 -8.60 41.84 -34.34
CA PRO A 289 -7.45 41.16 -34.93
C PRO A 289 -6.11 41.75 -34.45
N ARG A 290 -5.05 40.91 -34.43
CA ARG A 290 -3.73 41.18 -33.85
C ARG A 290 -2.66 41.24 -34.95
N SER A 291 -1.87 42.31 -35.01
CA SER A 291 -0.57 42.34 -35.73
C SER A 291 0.40 43.32 -35.05
N GLY A 292 1.65 42.87 -34.77
CA GLY A 292 2.76 43.72 -34.27
C GLY A 292 3.71 43.06 -33.24
N PRO A 293 5.06 43.07 -33.44
CA PRO A 293 6.07 42.40 -32.59
C PRO A 293 6.62 43.27 -31.41
N PRO A 294 7.50 42.76 -30.52
CA PRO A 294 7.35 42.89 -29.06
C PRO A 294 8.16 44.02 -28.39
N GLN A 295 7.68 44.52 -27.25
CA GLN A 295 8.46 45.38 -26.34
C GLN A 295 8.38 44.96 -24.86
N LYS A 296 9.48 45.23 -24.16
CA LYS A 296 9.89 44.78 -22.81
C LYS A 296 9.08 45.38 -21.66
N ALA A 297 9.13 44.66 -20.54
CA ALA A 297 8.48 44.78 -19.23
C ALA A 297 8.42 46.19 -18.58
N PRO A 298 7.49 46.34 -17.61
CA PRO A 298 7.97 46.49 -16.22
C PRO A 298 7.22 45.63 -15.17
N LYS A 299 7.94 45.41 -14.06
CA LYS A 299 7.63 44.67 -12.82
C LYS A 299 6.19 44.84 -12.30
N PRO A 300 5.54 43.76 -11.79
CA PRO A 300 4.35 43.91 -10.97
C PRO A 300 4.71 44.16 -9.49
N THR A 301 4.22 45.30 -8.99
CA THR A 301 4.00 45.58 -7.57
C THR A 301 3.00 44.60 -6.98
N ALA A 302 3.25 44.19 -5.73
CA ALA A 302 2.38 43.31 -4.95
C ALA A 302 1.03 43.97 -4.65
N SER A 303 -0.07 43.25 -4.88
CA SER A 303 -1.31 43.42 -4.13
C SER A 303 -2.18 42.14 -4.16
N ASN A 304 -2.55 41.75 -2.94
CA ASN A 304 -3.58 40.85 -2.41
C ASN A 304 -4.49 39.98 -3.32
N ASN A 305 -4.51 38.69 -2.92
CA ASN A 305 -5.67 37.81 -2.72
C ASN A 305 -6.91 37.96 -3.63
N GLY A 306 -6.91 37.15 -4.70
CA GLY A 306 -8.12 36.60 -5.30
C GLY A 306 -7.85 35.15 -5.68
N THR A 307 -8.65 34.22 -5.16
CA THR A 307 -8.56 32.78 -5.46
C THR A 307 -8.66 32.54 -6.97
N LYS A 308 -7.53 32.24 -7.62
CA LYS A 308 -7.48 31.76 -9.00
C LYS A 308 -8.27 30.45 -9.10
N GLN A 309 -9.45 30.53 -9.72
CA GLN A 309 -10.20 29.37 -10.14
C GLN A 309 -9.38 28.66 -11.23
N ALA A 310 -8.98 27.42 -10.98
CA ALA A 310 -8.15 26.65 -11.90
C ALA A 310 -8.94 26.34 -13.19
N THR A 311 -8.26 26.39 -14.34
CA THR A 311 -8.86 26.13 -15.65
C THR A 311 -9.48 24.72 -15.69
N PRO A 312 -10.73 24.56 -16.17
CA PRO A 312 -11.34 23.25 -16.34
C PRO A 312 -10.60 22.45 -17.42
N VAL A 313 -10.29 21.19 -17.14
CA VAL A 313 -9.53 20.30 -18.04
C VAL A 313 -10.31 19.02 -18.26
N MET A 314 -10.64 18.71 -19.52
CA MET A 314 -11.19 17.44 -19.96
C MET A 314 -10.43 16.97 -21.18
N GLU A 315 -9.48 16.07 -21.00
CA GLU A 315 -8.65 15.56 -22.08
C GLU A 315 -8.15 14.13 -21.82
N LEU A 316 -7.87 13.41 -22.90
CA LEU A 316 -7.26 12.09 -22.85
C LEU A 316 -5.72 12.24 -22.81
N ARG A 317 -5.12 11.96 -21.65
CA ARG A 317 -3.67 11.90 -21.48
C ARG A 317 -3.20 10.45 -21.54
N GLY A 318 -2.75 10.02 -22.72
CA GLY A 318 -2.39 8.63 -22.98
C GLY A 318 -3.62 7.73 -22.87
N ASN A 319 -3.63 6.80 -21.91
CA ASN A 319 -4.78 5.93 -21.62
C ASN A 319 -5.67 6.46 -20.48
N LYS A 320 -5.46 7.68 -20.00
CA LYS A 320 -6.21 8.24 -18.86
C LYS A 320 -7.01 9.48 -19.27
N TRP A 321 -8.32 9.40 -19.16
CA TRP A 321 -9.20 10.57 -19.23
C TRP A 321 -9.05 11.38 -17.96
N VAL A 322 -8.61 12.63 -18.08
CA VAL A 322 -8.42 13.56 -16.96
C VAL A 322 -9.54 14.58 -16.98
N VAL A 323 -10.36 14.60 -15.92
CA VAL A 323 -11.49 15.52 -15.74
C VAL A 323 -11.27 16.32 -14.46
N GLU A 324 -10.90 17.58 -14.59
CA GLU A 324 -10.52 18.41 -13.44
C GLU A 324 -11.26 19.75 -13.39
N ASN A 325 -11.56 20.20 -12.17
CA ASN A 325 -12.04 21.55 -11.84
C ASN A 325 -13.38 21.96 -12.46
N TYR A 326 -14.26 21.00 -12.79
CA TYR A 326 -15.62 21.31 -13.26
C TYR A 326 -16.57 21.60 -12.09
N GLN A 327 -17.57 22.47 -12.30
CA GLN A 327 -18.59 22.78 -11.31
C GLN A 327 -19.99 22.77 -11.93
N ASN A 328 -20.93 22.05 -11.31
CA ASN A 328 -22.36 21.98 -11.67
C ASN A 328 -22.64 21.73 -13.17
N GLN A 329 -21.83 20.86 -13.81
CA GLN A 329 -21.89 20.62 -15.25
C GLN A 329 -22.08 19.13 -15.57
N HIS A 330 -22.80 18.85 -16.67
CA HIS A 330 -22.94 17.50 -17.24
C HIS A 330 -21.88 17.29 -18.33
N LEU A 331 -20.97 16.32 -18.12
CA LEU A 331 -19.88 16.00 -19.03
C LEU A 331 -20.12 14.61 -19.64
N LYS A 332 -19.91 14.47 -20.95
CA LYS A 332 -20.07 13.19 -21.66
C LYS A 332 -18.76 12.74 -22.29
N ILE A 333 -18.28 11.55 -21.93
CA ILE A 333 -17.12 10.91 -22.56
C ILE A 333 -17.65 9.85 -23.52
N THR A 334 -17.66 10.16 -24.82
CA THR A 334 -18.18 9.26 -25.87
C THR A 334 -17.11 8.38 -26.52
N GLU A 335 -15.85 8.81 -26.50
CA GLU A 335 -14.73 8.07 -27.07
C GLU A 335 -14.01 7.31 -25.96
N THR A 336 -14.43 6.06 -25.72
CA THR A 336 -13.86 5.22 -24.66
C THR A 336 -13.33 3.89 -25.19
N GLU A 337 -12.18 3.47 -24.67
CA GLU A 337 -11.59 2.17 -24.96
C GLU A 337 -11.46 1.31 -23.68
N PRO A 338 -11.52 -0.04 -23.77
CA PRO A 338 -11.50 -0.93 -22.61
C PRO A 338 -10.25 -0.81 -21.73
N LYS A 339 -9.15 -0.29 -22.27
CA LYS A 339 -7.88 -0.09 -21.55
C LYS A 339 -7.79 1.29 -20.88
N GLN A 340 -8.73 2.18 -21.16
CA GLN A 340 -8.70 3.54 -20.66
C GLN A 340 -9.26 3.64 -19.24
N THR A 341 -8.78 4.63 -18.49
CA THR A 341 -9.20 4.91 -17.11
C THR A 341 -9.64 6.36 -16.98
N VAL A 342 -10.71 6.64 -16.25
CA VAL A 342 -11.19 8.01 -16.01
C VAL A 342 -10.72 8.47 -14.63
N TYR A 343 -10.11 9.64 -14.55
CA TYR A 343 -9.64 10.28 -13.33
C TYR A 343 -10.35 11.62 -13.14
N VAL A 344 -11.13 11.72 -12.07
CA VAL A 344 -11.98 12.88 -11.75
C VAL A 344 -11.43 13.56 -10.50
N TYR A 345 -11.06 14.83 -10.63
CA TYR A 345 -10.46 15.61 -9.55
C TYR A 345 -11.12 16.97 -9.40
N LYS A 346 -11.40 17.40 -8.16
CA LYS A 346 -11.96 18.73 -7.84
C LYS A 346 -13.23 19.10 -8.65
N CYS A 347 -14.02 18.11 -9.04
CA CYS A 347 -15.31 18.35 -9.69
C CYS A 347 -16.42 18.44 -8.62
N VAL A 348 -17.20 19.53 -8.62
CA VAL A 348 -18.23 19.79 -7.59
C VAL A 348 -19.61 19.87 -8.25
N GLY A 349 -20.53 18.99 -7.85
CA GLY A 349 -21.90 18.98 -8.42
C GLY A 349 -21.98 18.58 -9.89
N CYS A 350 -20.94 17.92 -10.43
CA CYS A 350 -20.90 17.48 -11.82
C CYS A 350 -21.47 16.07 -11.99
N THR A 351 -22.12 15.84 -13.13
CA THR A 351 -22.53 14.51 -13.59
C THR A 351 -21.65 14.12 -14.78
N ILE A 352 -21.00 12.96 -14.72
CA ILE A 352 -20.10 12.49 -15.78
C ILE A 352 -20.71 11.21 -16.39
N GLU A 353 -21.15 11.29 -17.64
CA GLU A 353 -21.71 10.18 -18.41
C GLU A 353 -20.62 9.58 -19.29
N VAL A 354 -20.18 8.37 -18.96
CA VAL A 354 -19.17 7.63 -19.73
C VAL A 354 -19.88 6.62 -20.62
N LYS A 355 -19.79 6.76 -21.94
CA LYS A 355 -20.38 5.84 -22.91
C LYS A 355 -19.34 4.86 -23.44
N GLY A 356 -19.52 3.58 -23.14
CA GLY A 356 -18.67 2.47 -23.58
C GLY A 356 -18.01 1.74 -22.42
N LYS A 357 -17.05 0.86 -22.71
CA LYS A 357 -16.36 0.02 -21.71
C LYS A 357 -15.00 0.64 -21.39
N ILE A 358 -14.74 0.90 -20.12
CA ILE A 358 -13.45 1.40 -19.60
C ILE A 358 -12.94 0.48 -18.49
N ASN A 359 -11.65 0.57 -18.19
CA ASN A 359 -10.99 -0.28 -17.20
C ASN A 359 -11.37 0.11 -15.77
N SER A 360 -11.30 1.40 -15.44
CA SER A 360 -11.63 1.89 -14.09
C SER A 360 -12.00 3.38 -14.08
N ILE A 361 -12.71 3.81 -13.03
CA ILE A 361 -13.01 5.22 -12.72
C ILE A 361 -12.45 5.53 -11.34
N MET A 362 -11.58 6.53 -11.26
CA MET A 362 -11.01 7.06 -10.02
C MET A 362 -11.61 8.43 -9.74
N ILE A 363 -12.30 8.55 -8.60
CA ILE A 363 -12.91 9.81 -8.14
C ILE A 363 -12.21 10.23 -6.87
N GLU A 364 -11.50 11.36 -6.93
CA GLU A 364 -10.84 11.91 -5.76
C GLU A 364 -11.78 12.88 -5.04
N LYS A 365 -12.23 12.48 -3.85
CA LYS A 365 -13.09 13.31 -3.00
C LYS A 365 -12.27 14.49 -2.45
N PRO A 366 -12.77 15.73 -2.54
CA PRO A 366 -12.15 16.84 -1.83
C PRO A 366 -12.23 16.58 -0.33
N LEU A 367 -11.08 16.63 0.36
CA LEU A 367 -11.03 16.53 1.81
C LEU A 367 -11.95 17.61 2.43
N PRO A 368 -12.78 17.28 3.43
CA PRO A 368 -13.51 18.30 4.16
C PRO A 368 -12.48 19.24 4.77
N LYS A 369 -12.62 20.54 4.51
CA LYS A 369 -11.82 21.58 5.17
C LYS A 369 -12.04 21.40 6.68
N GLN A 370 -11.09 20.76 7.37
CA GLN A 370 -11.10 20.71 8.83
C GLN A 370 -11.13 22.16 9.32
N GLY A 371 -12.26 22.54 9.92
CA GLY A 371 -12.40 23.79 10.63
C GLY A 371 -11.33 23.86 11.70
N ARG A 372 -10.54 24.94 11.66
CA ARG A 372 -9.66 25.36 12.74
C ARG A 372 -10.56 25.65 13.94
N TRP A 373 -10.59 24.75 14.92
CA TRP A 373 -11.10 25.05 16.25
C TRP A 373 -10.09 26.00 16.90
N GLN A 374 -10.54 27.22 17.22
CA GLN A 374 -9.84 28.13 18.13
C GLN A 374 -10.16 27.75 19.57
#